data_AF-A0A529P772-F1
#
_entry.id   AF-A0A529P772-F1
#
_cell.length_a   1.000
_cell.length_b   1.000
_cell.length_c   1.000
_cell.angle_alpha   90.00
_cell.angle_beta   90.00
_cell.angle_gamma   90.00
#
_symmetry.space_group_name_H-M   'P 1'
#
loop_
_entity.id
_entity.type
_entity.pdbx_description
1 polymer ?
#
loop_
_entity_poly.entity_id
_entity_poly.type
_entity_poly.pdbx_seq_one_letter_code
_entity_poly.pdbx_strand_id
1 'polypeptide(L)' 'MGRNRKQADGDSNEDRYLSLINGYWWYKRRVPKLVAHLDARAPQVRMTLKTREKTLARRKRDQLETADDALWASFIVNG' A
#
# COMPACT_ATOMS: atom_id res chain seq x y z
N MET A 1 24.77 -8.86 -5.47
CA MET A 1 23.33 -8.86 -5.81
C MET A 1 22.61 -7.82 -4.97
N GLY A 2 22.57 -6.56 -5.41
CA GLY A 2 21.90 -5.48 -4.67
C GLY A 2 21.08 -4.65 -5.64
N ARG A 3 19.76 -4.88 -5.70
CA ARG A 3 18.89 -4.08 -6.56
C ARG A 3 18.55 -2.78 -5.83
N ASN A 4 19.39 -1.77 -6.01
CA ASN A 4 19.06 -0.35 -5.81
C ASN A 4 17.94 0.04 -6.79
N ARG A 5 16.71 -0.39 -6.54
CA ARG A 5 15.56 0.16 -7.26
C ARG A 5 15.30 1.53 -6.65
N LYS A 6 15.92 2.56 -7.25
CA LYS A 6 15.53 3.97 -7.08
C LYS A 6 14.01 4.01 -6.96
N GLN A 7 13.51 4.37 -5.77
CA GLN A 7 12.16 4.84 -5.61
C GLN A 7 12.08 6.05 -6.54
N ALA A 8 11.34 5.90 -7.63
CA ALA A 8 10.93 7.03 -8.46
C ALA A 8 10.01 7.87 -7.58
N ASP A 9 10.65 8.75 -6.82
CA ASP A 9 10.05 9.95 -6.27
C ASP A 9 9.71 10.82 -7.48
N GLY A 10 8.42 10.92 -7.72
CA GLY A 10 7.81 11.60 -8.85
C GLY A 10 6.46 12.08 -8.36
N ASP A 11 6.52 13.16 -7.61
CA ASP A 11 5.47 14.08 -7.20
C ASP A 11 4.29 14.09 -8.17
N SER A 12 3.23 13.35 -7.83
CA SER A 12 1.88 13.44 -8.41
C SER A 12 0.95 12.68 -7.48
N ASN A 13 0.14 13.42 -6.73
CA ASN A 13 -0.81 12.96 -5.71
C ASN A 13 -1.85 11.91 -6.23
N GLU A 14 -1.82 11.56 -7.52
CA GLU A 14 -2.84 10.75 -8.20
C GLU A 14 -2.57 9.23 -8.20
N ASP A 15 -1.31 8.82 -8.05
CA ASP A 15 -0.88 7.40 -8.00
C ASP A 15 -0.32 7.02 -6.62
N ARG A 16 -0.78 7.73 -5.58
CA ARG A 16 -0.44 7.48 -4.18
C ARG A 16 -0.69 6.00 -3.84
N TYR A 17 0.36 5.33 -3.37
CA TYR A 17 0.39 3.90 -3.01
C TYR A 17 0.27 2.90 -4.16
N LEU A 18 0.24 3.33 -5.42
CA LEU A 18 0.22 2.44 -6.58
C LEU A 18 1.59 2.38 -7.25
N SER A 19 2.00 1.19 -7.66
CA SER A 19 3.23 1.00 -8.42
C SER A 19 3.00 -0.01 -9.53
N LEU A 20 3.34 0.35 -10.76
CA LEU A 20 3.33 -0.58 -11.88
C LEU A 20 4.65 -1.37 -11.89
N ILE A 21 4.58 -2.69 -11.80
CA ILE A 21 5.74 -3.58 -11.86
C ILE A 21 5.42 -4.72 -12.81
N ASN A 22 6.22 -4.85 -13.87
CA ASN A 22 6.05 -5.89 -14.90
C ASN A 22 4.64 -5.89 -15.53
N GLY A 23 4.06 -4.70 -15.71
CA GLY A 23 2.70 -4.51 -16.24
C GLY A 23 1.56 -4.78 -15.25
N TYR A 24 1.86 -5.12 -13.98
CA TYR A 24 0.85 -5.30 -12.93
C TYR A 24 0.90 -4.17 -11.92
N TRP A 25 -0.26 -3.77 -11.42
CA TRP A 25 -0.38 -2.79 -10.34
C TRP A 25 -0.12 -3.43 -8.99
N TRP A 26 0.66 -2.75 -8.17
CA TRP A 26 1.01 -3.11 -6.81
C TRP A 26 0.54 -2.01 -5.87
N TYR A 27 -0.09 -2.42 -4.78
CA TYR A 27 -0.43 -1.57 -3.66
C TYR A 27 0.70 -1.59 -2.63
N LYS A 28 1.11 -0.40 -2.22
CA LYS A 28 2.22 -0.17 -1.30
C LYS A 28 1.83 0.89 -0.29
N ARG A 29 1.37 0.49 0.90
CA ARG A 29 1.03 1.42 1.99
C ARG A 29 1.99 1.21 3.17
N ARG A 30 2.44 2.31 3.76
CA ARG A 30 3.29 2.26 4.96
C ARG A 30 2.41 2.06 6.18
N VAL A 31 2.75 1.09 7.02
CA VAL A 31 2.05 0.85 8.29
C VAL A 31 2.53 1.89 9.32
N PRO A 32 1.62 2.58 10.03
CA PRO A 32 1.98 3.49 11.11
C PRO A 32 2.76 2.75 12.19
N LYS A 33 3.84 3.36 12.72
CA LYS A 33 4.67 2.75 13.77
C LYS A 33 3.86 2.37 15.02
N LEU A 34 2.79 3.12 15.28
CA LEU A 34 1.84 2.90 16.37
C LEU A 34 1.08 1.57 16.26
N VAL A 35 0.85 1.05 15.05
CA VAL A 35 0.19 -0.24 14.84
C VAL A 35 1.13 -1.29 14.25
N ALA A 36 2.37 -0.89 13.92
CA ALA A 36 3.37 -1.77 13.33
C ALA A 36 3.78 -2.95 14.24
N HIS A 37 3.58 -2.83 15.55
CA HIS A 37 3.79 -3.92 16.50
C HIS A 37 2.58 -4.87 16.62
N LEU A 38 1.40 -4.44 16.16
CA LEU A 38 0.17 -5.24 16.15
C LEU A 38 -0.07 -5.91 14.79
N ASP A 39 0.38 -5.27 13.71
CA ASP A 39 0.19 -5.76 12.35
C ASP A 39 1.44 -6.49 11.81
N ALA A 40 1.28 -7.76 11.46
CA ALA A 40 2.34 -8.60 10.90
C ALA A 40 2.78 -8.19 9.48
N ARG A 41 2.10 -7.24 8.83
CA ARG A 41 2.46 -6.69 7.51
C ARG A 41 3.38 -5.46 7.64
N ALA A 42 3.73 -5.07 8.86
CA ALA A 42 4.77 -4.09 9.11
C ALA A 42 6.12 -4.54 8.50
N PRO A 43 6.98 -3.61 8.05
CA PRO A 43 6.83 -2.14 8.10
C PRO A 43 6.05 -1.54 6.92
N GLN A 44 5.73 -2.33 5.89
CA GLN A 44 5.06 -1.85 4.67
C GLN A 44 4.20 -2.94 4.05
N VAL A 45 2.91 -2.65 3.89
CA VAL A 45 1.97 -3.48 3.14
C VAL A 45 2.38 -3.47 1.68
N ARG A 46 2.71 -4.64 1.13
CA ARG A 46 3.05 -4.82 -0.29
C ARG A 46 2.16 -5.91 -0.86
N MET A 47 1.20 -5.52 -1.68
CA MET A 47 0.25 -6.46 -2.26
C MET A 47 0.13 -6.26 -3.77
N THR A 48 0.18 -7.35 -4.52
CA THR A 48 -0.14 -7.29 -5.95
C THR A 48 -1.64 -7.15 -6.14
N LEU A 49 -2.08 -6.15 -6.89
CA LEU A 49 -3.49 -5.99 -7.25
C LEU A 49 -3.91 -6.94 -8.38
N LYS A 50 -2.94 -7.66 -8.98
CA LYS A 50 -3.09 -8.59 -10.12
C LYS A 50 -3.89 -8.01 -11.28
N THR A 51 -3.93 -6.69 -11.40
CA THR A 51 -4.62 -5.98 -12.47
C THR A 51 -3.62 -5.16 -13.26
N ARG A 52 -3.89 -4.98 -14.56
CA ARG A 52 -3.14 -4.09 -15.45
C ARG A 52 -3.89 -2.78 -15.70
N GLU A 53 -5.19 -2.75 -15.35
CA GLU A 53 -6.06 -1.60 -15.57
C GLU A 53 -5.96 -0.58 -14.43
N LYS A 54 -5.70 0.68 -14.77
CA LYS A 54 -5.55 1.78 -13.80
C LYS A 54 -6.84 2.02 -13.00
N THR A 55 -8.00 1.95 -13.65
CA THR A 55 -9.31 2.15 -13.01
C THR A 55 -9.61 1.08 -11.96
N LEU A 56 -9.36 -0.19 -12.29
CA LEU A 56 -9.49 -1.30 -11.32
C LEU A 56 -8.47 -1.19 -10.20
N ALA A 57 -7.23 -0.79 -10.51
CA ALA A 57 -6.19 -0.58 -9.50
C ALA A 57 -6.60 0.51 -8.50
N ARG A 58 -7.20 1.61 -8.97
CA ARG A 58 -7.74 2.68 -8.12
C ARG A 58 -8.88 2.19 -7.22
N ARG A 59 -9.85 1.44 -7.75
CA ARG A 59 -10.94 0.86 -6.94
C ARG A 59 -10.42 -0.11 -5.87
N LYS A 60 -9.50 -1.01 -6.24
CA LYS A 60 -8.91 -1.93 -5.27
C LYS A 60 -8.08 -1.20 -4.22
N ARG A 61 -7.35 -0.15 -4.61
CA ARG A 61 -6.63 0.72 -3.66
C ARG A 61 -7.59 1.32 -2.65
N ASP A 62 -8.70 1.90 -3.09
CA ASP A 62 -9.70 2.54 -2.23
C ASP A 62 -10.30 1.57 -1.19
N GLN A 63 -10.63 0.35 -1.65
CA GLN A 63 -11.07 -0.73 -0.77
C GLN A 63 -10.00 -1.16 0.25
N LEU A 64 -8.76 -1.32 -0.21
CA LEU A 64 -7.64 -1.69 0.69
C LEU A 64 -7.32 -0.59 1.67
N GLU A 65 -7.34 0.67 1.24
CA GLU A 65 -7.10 1.83 2.09
C GLU A 65 -8.16 1.92 3.18
N THR A 66 -9.44 1.80 2.82
CA THR A 66 -10.56 1.80 3.77
C THR A 66 -10.45 0.63 4.75
N ALA A 67 -10.10 -0.57 4.27
CA ALA A 67 -9.95 -1.76 5.12
C ALA A 67 -8.74 -1.66 6.06
N ASP A 68 -7.58 -1.21 5.56
CA ASP A 68 -6.39 -0.99 6.37
C ASP A 68 -6.64 0.14 7.39
N ASP A 69 -7.32 1.23 7.00
CA ASP A 69 -7.70 2.31 7.89
C ASP A 69 -8.62 1.84 9.02
N ALA A 70 -9.69 1.12 8.69
CA ALA A 70 -10.59 0.53 9.68
C ALA A 70 -9.87 -0.47 10.61
N LEU A 71 -8.95 -1.28 10.06
CA LEU A 71 -8.14 -2.21 10.83
C LEU A 71 -7.23 -1.46 11.82
N TRP A 72 -6.53 -0.44 11.35
CA TRP A 72 -5.61 0.34 12.19
C TRP A 72 -6.36 1.19 13.20
N ALA A 73 -7.49 1.78 12.84
CA ALA A 73 -8.38 2.46 13.77
C ALA A 73 -8.86 1.52 14.88
N SER A 74 -9.19 0.27 14.55
CA SER A 74 -9.54 -0.75 15.55
C SER A 74 -8.38 -1.08 16.49
N PHE A 75 -7.14 -1.12 15.98
CA PHE A 75 -5.96 -1.30 16.83
C PHE A 75 -5.69 -0.12 17.75
N ILE A 76 -5.94 1.11 17.28
CA ILE A 76 -5.72 2.33 18.07
C ILE A 76 -6.80 2.50 19.14
N VAL A 77 -8.06 2.21 18.81
CA VAL A 77 -9.20 2.32 19.76
C VAL A 77 -9.13 1.27 20.87
N ASN A 78 -8.50 0.12 20.61
CA ASN A 78 -8.45 -1.02 21.54
C ASN A 78 -7.07 -1.19 22.21
N GLY A 79 -6.18 -0.19 22.09
CA GLY A 79 -4.86 -0.14 22.73
C GLY A 79 -4.78 1.00 23.73
#